data_AF-A0A1I6UYC3-F1
#
_entry.id   AF-A0A1I6UYC3-F1
#
_cell.length_a   1.000
_cell.length_b   1.000
_cell.length_c   1.000
_cell.angle_alpha   90.00
_cell.angle_beta   90.00
_cell.angle_gamma   90.00
#
_symmetry.space_group_name_H-M   'P 1'
#
loop_
_entity.id
_entity.type
_entity.pdbx_description
1 polymer ?
#
loop_
_entity_poly.entity_id
_entity_poly.type
_entity_poly.pdbx_seq_one_letter_code
_entity_poly.pdbx_strand_id
1 'polypeptide(L)'
;MAVAQSSGLEVIDERDSEALTTPMTVMDDAGMVRHTDGMYEVTTDSGSEYIVDLDAPTGARCLCPDHKYRGVECKHARRVKFAIGERAIPSWVDHDDVDDQLGAHVASGNPVWSE
;
A
#
# COMPACT_ATOMS: atom_id res chain seq x y z
N MET A 1 -20.51 -12.04 -32.14
CA MET A 1 -20.45 -12.99 -31.01
C MET A 1 -19.83 -12.24 -29.85
N ALA A 2 -20.60 -11.93 -28.81
CA ALA A 2 -20.10 -11.20 -27.64
C ALA A 2 -19.38 -12.19 -26.74
N VAL A 3 -18.11 -11.91 -26.45
CA VAL A 3 -17.34 -12.64 -25.44
C VAL A 3 -17.92 -12.24 -24.08
N ALA A 4 -18.46 -13.21 -23.34
CA ALA A 4 -18.80 -13.01 -21.94
C ALA A 4 -17.49 -12.72 -21.20
N GLN A 5 -17.31 -11.47 -20.76
CA GLN A 5 -16.24 -11.13 -19.84
C GLN A 5 -16.56 -11.83 -18.52
N SER A 6 -15.78 -12.84 -18.15
CA SER A 6 -15.78 -13.32 -16.78
C SER A 6 -15.13 -12.23 -15.95
N SER A 7 -15.94 -11.38 -15.31
CA SER A 7 -15.48 -10.52 -14.23
C SER A 7 -15.02 -11.44 -13.11
N GLY A 8 -13.74 -11.83 -13.14
CA GLY A 8 -13.11 -12.53 -12.03
C GLY A 8 -13.30 -11.66 -10.80
N LEU A 9 -13.84 -12.22 -9.72
CA LEU A 9 -14.00 -11.49 -8.47
C LEU A 9 -12.64 -10.93 -8.07
N GLU A 10 -12.53 -9.61 -7.93
CA GLU A 10 -11.35 -8.96 -7.39
C GLU A 10 -11.32 -9.25 -5.89
N VAL A 11 -10.53 -10.25 -5.47
CA VAL A 11 -10.44 -10.64 -4.07
C VAL A 11 -9.26 -9.91 -3.42
N ILE A 12 -9.53 -9.24 -2.29
CA ILE A 12 -8.50 -8.72 -1.40
C ILE A 12 -8.28 -9.71 -0.25
N ASP A 13 -7.03 -9.86 0.18
CA ASP A 13 -6.69 -10.68 1.35
C ASP A 13 -6.74 -9.86 2.66
N GLU A 14 -6.50 -10.51 3.79
CA GLU A 14 -6.49 -9.85 5.11
C GLU A 14 -5.49 -8.70 5.19
N ARG A 15 -4.31 -8.81 4.57
CA ARG A 15 -3.30 -7.75 4.59
C ARG A 15 -3.65 -6.60 3.66
N ASP A 16 -4.38 -6.85 2.58
CA ASP A 16 -4.95 -5.80 1.76
C ASP A 16 -6.02 -5.03 2.54
N SER A 17 -6.91 -5.73 3.24
CA SER A 17 -7.91 -5.10 4.12
C SER A 17 -7.21 -4.25 5.19
N GLU A 18 -6.22 -4.79 5.91
CA GLU A 18 -5.47 -4.02 6.91
C GLU A 18 -4.73 -2.81 6.30
N ALA A 19 -4.21 -2.94 5.07
CA ALA A 19 -3.53 -1.85 4.39
C ALA A 19 -4.48 -0.72 3.97
N LEU A 20 -5.75 -1.02 3.73
CA LEU A 20 -6.76 -0.03 3.36
C LEU A 20 -7.41 0.63 4.57
N THR A 21 -7.63 -0.11 5.66
CA THR A 21 -8.45 0.34 6.80
C THR A 21 -7.66 0.77 8.05
N THR A 22 -6.42 0.30 8.23
CA THR A 22 -5.62 0.69 9.41
C THR A 22 -5.03 2.10 9.20
N PRO A 23 -5.19 3.02 10.17
CA PRO A 23 -4.57 4.35 10.11
C PRO A 23 -3.06 4.27 9.92
N MET A 24 -2.58 4.69 8.75
CA MET A 24 -1.15 4.68 8.39
C MET A 24 -0.78 5.83 7.46
N THR A 25 0.21 6.62 7.82
CA THR A 25 0.74 7.68 6.96
C THR A 25 1.88 7.16 6.11
N VAL A 26 1.84 7.38 4.79
CA VAL A 26 2.94 7.06 3.85
C VAL A 26 3.58 8.36 3.39
N MET A 27 4.91 8.45 3.47
CA MET A 27 5.69 9.60 3.01
C MET A 27 6.83 9.13 2.11
N ASP A 28 7.05 9.82 1.00
CA ASP A 28 8.12 9.53 0.02
C ASP A 28 9.29 10.53 0.07
N ASP A 29 9.17 11.62 0.83
CA ASP A 29 10.25 12.60 1.05
C ASP A 29 10.37 13.05 2.52
N ALA A 30 10.43 12.08 3.44
CA ALA A 30 10.54 12.31 4.88
C ALA A 30 11.66 11.49 5.53
N GLY A 31 12.05 11.88 6.74
CA GLY A 31 12.97 11.13 7.60
C GLY A 31 14.19 10.55 6.87
N MET A 32 14.30 9.22 6.90
CA MET A 32 15.42 8.48 6.30
C MET A 32 15.30 8.27 4.78
N VAL A 33 14.12 8.47 4.20
CA VAL A 33 13.86 8.25 2.77
C VAL A 33 13.91 9.54 1.94
N ARG A 34 14.19 10.68 2.56
CA ARG A 34 14.32 11.97 1.88
C ARG A 34 15.22 11.86 0.65
N HIS A 35 14.74 12.37 -0.48
CA HIS A 35 15.42 12.36 -1.78
C HIS A 35 15.84 10.96 -2.26
N THR A 36 15.11 9.91 -1.86
CA THR A 36 15.38 8.53 -2.24
C THR A 36 14.15 7.94 -2.91
N ASP A 37 14.11 7.99 -4.23
CA ASP A 37 13.02 7.43 -5.03
C ASP A 37 12.84 5.93 -4.73
N GLY A 38 11.58 5.46 -4.79
CA GLY A 38 11.23 4.06 -4.54
C GLY A 38 11.24 3.64 -3.06
N MET A 39 11.64 4.54 -2.16
CA MET A 39 11.60 4.33 -0.71
C MET A 39 10.56 5.18 -0.01
N TYR A 40 9.92 4.58 0.97
CA TYR A 40 8.78 5.16 1.67
C TYR A 40 8.92 4.95 3.18
N GLU A 41 8.58 5.96 3.95
CA GLU A 41 8.41 5.87 5.39
C GLU A 41 6.93 5.69 5.70
N VAL A 42 6.60 4.64 6.46
CA VAL A 42 5.23 4.33 6.89
C VAL A 42 5.14 4.47 8.40
N THR A 43 4.38 5.45 8.86
CA THR A 43 4.07 5.66 10.27
C THR A 43 2.70 5.09 10.60
N THR A 44 2.59 4.43 11.75
CA THR A 44 1.36 3.80 12.25
C THR A 44 0.83 4.56 13.46
N ASP A 45 -0.46 4.41 13.79
CA ASP A 45 -1.07 5.05 14.97
C ASP A 45 -0.39 4.67 16.31
N SER A 46 0.24 3.49 16.39
CA SER A 46 1.04 3.12 17.55
C SER A 46 2.38 3.87 17.66
N GLY A 47 2.66 4.81 16.77
CA GLY A 47 3.91 5.56 16.68
C GLY A 47 5.10 4.74 16.16
N SER A 48 4.84 3.58 15.54
CA SER A 48 5.90 2.79 14.90
C SER A 48 6.12 3.26 13.48
N GLU A 49 7.38 3.36 13.09
CA GLU A 49 7.84 3.80 11.77
C GLU A 49 8.56 2.64 11.06
N TYR A 50 8.24 2.42 9.79
CA TYR A 50 8.85 1.38 8.98
C TYR A 50 9.26 1.92 7.62
N ILE A 51 10.47 1.59 7.20
CA ILE A 51 10.95 1.88 5.85
C ILE A 51 10.51 0.76 4.91
N VAL A 52 9.96 1.14 3.77
CA VAL A 52 9.55 0.27 2.67
C VAL A 52 10.38 0.62 1.44
N ASP A 53 10.98 -0.38 0.82
CA ASP A 53 11.71 -0.30 -0.44
C ASP A 53 10.92 -1.12 -1.47
N LEU A 54 10.26 -0.46 -2.41
CA LEU A 54 9.48 -1.14 -3.47
C LEU A 54 10.38 -1.67 -4.59
N ASP A 55 11.55 -1.06 -4.80
CA ASP A 55 12.49 -1.37 -5.88
C ASP A 55 13.52 -2.44 -5.50
N ALA A 56 13.39 -3.03 -4.31
CA ALA A 56 14.24 -4.12 -3.86
C ALA A 56 14.30 -5.27 -4.89
N PRO A 57 15.48 -5.87 -5.16
CA PRO A 57 15.66 -6.84 -6.26
C PRO A 57 14.80 -8.11 -6.18
N THR A 58 14.26 -8.43 -5.01
CA THR A 58 13.43 -9.62 -4.78
C THR A 58 11.96 -9.28 -4.54
N GLY A 59 11.52 -8.10 -5.00
CA GLY A 59 10.22 -7.53 -4.68
C GLY A 59 10.24 -6.73 -3.37
N ALA A 60 9.13 -6.03 -3.12
CA ALA A 60 8.98 -5.06 -2.03
C ALA A 60 9.49 -5.58 -0.68
N ARG A 61 10.33 -4.78 -0.02
CA ARG A 61 10.89 -5.05 1.31
C ARG A 61 10.41 -4.04 2.32
N CYS A 62 10.14 -4.51 3.53
CA CYS A 62 9.75 -3.65 4.64
C CYS A 62 10.52 -4.03 5.90
N LEU A 63 10.94 -3.04 6.70
CA LEU A 63 11.64 -3.27 7.96
C LEU A 63 10.74 -3.71 9.12
N CYS A 64 9.43 -3.90 8.89
CA CYS A 64 8.50 -4.36 9.92
C CYS A 64 8.73 -5.83 10.32
N PRO A 65 8.31 -6.24 11.53
CA PRO A 65 8.44 -7.62 12.00
C PRO A 65 7.75 -8.66 11.09
N ASP A 66 6.56 -8.36 10.54
CA ASP A 66 5.82 -9.31 9.70
C ASP A 66 6.63 -9.72 8.46
N HIS A 67 7.17 -8.72 7.74
CA HIS A 67 8.05 -8.98 6.59
C HIS A 67 9.36 -9.65 7.03
N LYS A 68 10.01 -9.13 8.07
CA LYS A 68 11.31 -9.64 8.55
C LYS A 68 11.27 -11.12 8.91
N TYR A 69 10.21 -11.57 9.60
CA TYR A 69 10.13 -12.95 10.09
C TYR A 69 9.41 -13.89 9.14
N ARG A 70 8.48 -13.40 8.31
CA ARG A 70 7.68 -14.26 7.43
C ARG A 70 8.04 -14.15 5.94
N GLY A 71 8.82 -13.14 5.54
CA GLY A 71 9.20 -12.92 4.14
C GLY A 71 8.04 -12.61 3.20
N VAL A 72 6.87 -12.28 3.76
CA VAL A 72 5.66 -11.93 3.02
C VAL A 72 5.68 -10.45 2.65
N GLU A 73 4.99 -10.08 1.58
CA GLU A 73 4.56 -8.69 1.44
C GLU A 73 3.68 -8.38 2.67
N CYS A 74 4.00 -7.36 3.45
CA CYS A 74 3.25 -7.00 4.65
C CYS A 74 2.18 -5.96 4.32
N LYS A 75 1.35 -5.60 5.30
CA LYS A 75 0.37 -4.51 5.13
C LYS A 75 1.01 -3.16 4.77
N HIS A 76 2.21 -2.87 5.28
CA HIS A 76 2.90 -1.60 4.98
C HIS A 76 3.31 -1.49 3.51
N ALA A 77 3.86 -2.57 2.93
CA ALA A 77 4.22 -2.58 1.51
C ALA A 77 2.98 -2.45 0.61
N ARG A 78 1.89 -3.15 0.95
CA ARG A 78 0.59 -2.99 0.28
C ARG A 78 0.03 -1.58 0.41
N ARG A 79 0.10 -0.99 1.61
CA ARG A 79 -0.33 0.39 1.90
C ARG A 79 0.36 1.38 0.97
N VAL A 80 1.68 1.26 0.79
CA VAL A 80 2.44 2.09 -0.14
C VAL A 80 1.92 1.90 -1.57
N LYS A 81 1.78 0.66 -2.05
CA LYS A 81 1.30 0.39 -3.41
C LYS A 81 -0.11 0.94 -3.68
N PHE A 82 -1.01 0.86 -2.72
CA PHE A 82 -2.33 1.50 -2.81
C PHE A 82 -2.20 3.03 -2.80
N ALA A 83 -1.35 3.60 -1.95
CA ALA A 83 -1.19 5.05 -1.79
C ALA A 83 -0.67 5.72 -3.06
N ILE A 84 0.24 5.08 -3.78
CA ILE A 84 0.83 5.61 -5.03
C ILE A 84 0.07 5.15 -6.29
N GLY A 85 -0.92 4.26 -6.15
CA GLY A 85 -1.72 3.74 -7.25
C GLY A 85 -1.06 2.63 -8.08
N GLU A 86 0.06 2.05 -7.63
CA GLU A 86 0.62 0.82 -8.23
C GLU A 86 -0.31 -0.38 -8.08
N ARG A 87 -1.17 -0.34 -7.06
CA ARG A 87 -2.25 -1.31 -6.85
C ARG A 87 -3.58 -0.58 -6.78
N ALA A 88 -4.52 -0.99 -7.63
CA ALA A 88 -5.87 -0.46 -7.61
C ALA A 88 -6.67 -0.98 -6.42
N ILE A 89 -7.45 -0.09 -5.80
CA ILE A 89 -8.46 -0.42 -4.80
C ILE A 89 -9.68 -0.95 -5.55
N PRO A 90 -10.17 -2.17 -5.27
CA PRO A 90 -11.31 -2.69 -5.99
C PRO A 90 -12.56 -1.82 -5.84
N SER A 91 -13.30 -1.61 -6.93
CA SER A 91 -14.47 -0.71 -7.00
C SER A 91 -15.63 -1.11 -6.08
N TRP A 92 -15.64 -2.36 -5.60
CA TRP A 92 -16.62 -2.85 -4.63
C TRP A 92 -16.27 -2.54 -3.17
N VAL A 93 -15.03 -2.11 -2.88
CA VAL A 93 -14.62 -1.71 -1.52
C VAL A 93 -15.36 -0.43 -1.13
N ASP A 94 -15.89 -0.39 0.09
CA ASP A 94 -16.55 0.80 0.60
C ASP A 94 -15.53 1.93 0.80
N HIS A 95 -15.80 3.09 0.21
CA HIS A 95 -14.93 4.26 0.32
C HIS A 95 -14.82 4.75 1.77
N ASP A 96 -15.88 4.60 2.57
CA ASP A 96 -15.89 5.05 3.97
C ASP A 96 -15.05 4.16 4.89
N ASP A 97 -14.71 2.93 4.46
CA ASP A 97 -13.83 2.01 5.19
C ASP A 97 -12.35 2.24 4.86
N VAL A 98 -12.04 2.93 3.76
CA VAL A 98 -10.65 3.26 3.39
C VAL A 98 -10.18 4.45 4.22
N ASP A 99 -8.99 4.32 4.81
CA ASP A 99 -8.32 5.39 5.56
C ASP A 99 -8.26 6.68 4.71
N ASP A 100 -8.84 7.75 5.25
CA ASP A 100 -9.04 9.05 4.61
C ASP A 100 -7.73 9.78 4.29
N GLN A 101 -6.61 9.37 4.92
CA GLN A 101 -5.27 9.89 4.66
C GLN A 101 -4.49 9.05 3.64
N LEU A 102 -5.10 8.03 3.01
CA LEU A 102 -4.44 7.21 1.98
C LEU A 102 -3.92 8.09 0.84
N GLY A 103 -2.59 8.10 0.68
CA GLY A 103 -1.93 8.85 -0.38
C GLY A 103 -1.81 10.37 -0.13
N ALA A 104 -2.27 10.90 1.01
CA ALA A 104 -2.29 12.35 1.25
C ALA A 104 -0.88 13.00 1.35
N HIS A 105 0.16 12.20 1.58
CA HIS A 105 1.52 12.66 1.84
C HIS A 105 2.58 12.07 0.88
N VAL A 106 2.14 11.52 -0.25
CA VAL A 106 3.05 11.06 -1.32
C VAL A 106 2.93 11.99 -2.53
N ALA A 107 4.06 12.37 -3.11
CA ALA A 107 4.13 13.15 -4.34
C ALA A 107 4.30 12.26 -5.60
N SER A 108 4.77 11.03 -5.41
CA SER A 108 5.07 10.05 -6.45
C SER A 108 3.85 9.44 -7.15
N GLY A 109 2.65 9.56 -6.57
CA GLY A 109 1.43 8.96 -7.12
C GLY A 109 0.17 9.37 -6.37
N ASN A 110 -0.94 8.74 -6.73
CA ASN A 110 -2.22 8.91 -6.04
C ASN A 110 -2.97 7.58 -6.01
N PRO A 111 -3.86 7.35 -5.03
CA PRO A 111 -4.69 6.15 -5.01
C PRO A 111 -5.57 6.06 -6.25
N VAL A 112 -5.69 4.84 -6.78
CA VAL A 112 -6.54 4.54 -7.95
C VAL A 112 -7.56 3.47 -7.59
N TRP A 113 -8.76 3.62 -8.12
CA TRP A 113 -9.85 2.65 -7.97
C TRP A 113 -9.96 1.82 -9.26
N SER A 114 -10.32 0.53 -9.15
CA SER A 114 -10.58 -0.29 -10.33
C SER A 114 -11.86 0.17 -11.06
N GLU A 115 -12.03 -0.28 -12.30
CA GLU A 115 -13.20 0.03 -13.15
C GLU A 115 -14.48 -0.71 -12.75
#